data_AF-A0A1F0MQI8-F1
#
_entry.id   AF-A0A1F0MQI8-F1
#
_cell.length_a   1.000
_cell.length_b   1.000
_cell.length_c   1.000
_cell.angle_alpha   90.00
_cell.angle_beta   90.00
_cell.angle_gamma   90.00
#
_symmetry.space_group_name_H-M   'P 1'
#
loop_
_entity.id
_entity.type
_entity.pdbx_description
1 polymer ?
#
loop_
_entity_poly.entity_id
_entity_poly.type
_entity_poly.pdbx_seq_one_letter_code
_entity_poly.pdbx_strand_id
1 'polypeptide(L)'
;MDEIRVGDAERSKALDQLGTLFADGHLDVGEFEERTDQAVVARTRGELSMLFDALPAEPVSLKKRTPSKLELDEKLAAERRKELGK
;
A
#
# COMPACT_ATOMS: atom_id res chain seq x y z
N MET A 1 -12.24 5.69 18.85
CA MET A 1 -11.30 6.31 17.90
C MET A 1 -10.86 7.63 18.50
N ASP A 2 -9.57 7.95 18.44
CA ASP A 2 -9.03 9.18 19.00
C ASP A 2 -9.35 10.37 18.07
N GLU A 3 -10.27 11.24 18.49
CA GLU A 3 -10.79 12.37 17.68
C GLU A 3 -9.91 13.63 17.73
N ILE A 4 -8.70 13.51 18.28
CA ILE A 4 -7.76 14.63 18.37
C ILE A 4 -7.37 15.06 16.96
N ARG A 5 -7.57 16.33 16.65
CA ARG A 5 -7.22 16.89 15.34
C ARG A 5 -5.72 16.92 15.15
N VAL A 6 -5.28 16.55 13.95
CA VAL A 6 -3.86 16.52 13.58
C VAL A 6 -3.48 17.69 12.67
N GLY A 7 -2.27 18.21 12.86
CA GLY A 7 -1.68 19.22 12.00
C GLY A 7 -0.76 18.65 10.91
N ASP A 8 -0.22 19.54 10.08
CA ASP A 8 0.78 19.20 9.06
C ASP A 8 2.02 18.49 9.62
N ALA A 9 2.45 18.84 10.84
CA ALA A 9 3.59 18.22 11.49
C ALA A 9 3.35 16.73 11.79
N GLU A 10 2.13 16.40 12.23
CA GLU A 10 1.75 15.02 12.52
C GLU A 10 1.56 14.21 11.23
N ARG A 11 0.96 14.81 10.19
CA ARG A 11 0.88 14.20 8.86
C ARG A 11 2.27 13.94 8.29
N SER A 12 3.17 14.92 8.35
CA SER A 12 4.55 14.78 7.89
C SER A 12 5.29 13.66 8.63
N LYS A 13 5.09 13.54 9.93
CA LYS A 13 5.67 12.45 10.72
C LYS A 13 5.13 11.08 10.31
N ALA A 14 3.82 10.97 10.06
CA ALA A 14 3.24 9.72 9.56
C ALA A 14 3.79 9.34 8.19
N LEU A 15 3.97 10.31 7.29
CA LEU A 15 4.58 10.10 5.97
C LEU A 15 6.04 9.60 6.07
N ASP A 16 6.83 10.17 6.97
CA ASP A 16 8.22 9.72 7.22
C ASP A 16 8.27 8.26 7.72
N GLN A 17 7.34 7.90 8.62
CA GLN A 17 7.22 6.52 9.11
C GLN A 17 6.79 5.54 8.01
N LEU A 18 5.84 5.93 7.15
CA LEU A 18 5.46 5.13 5.98
C LEU A 18 6.64 4.94 5.01
N GLY A 19 7.44 5.99 4.80
CA GLY A 19 8.65 5.91 3.99
C GLY A 19 9.68 4.93 4.57
N THR A 20 9.84 4.93 5.89
CA THR A 20 10.72 3.96 6.59
C THR A 20 10.23 2.53 6.38
N LEU A 21 8.93 2.27 6.54
CA LEU A 21 8.35 0.94 6.34
C LEU A 21 8.47 0.44 4.90
N PHE A 22 8.33 1.33 3.92
CA PHE A 22 8.56 1.02 2.52
C PHE A 22 10.02 0.67 2.25
N ALA A 23 10.96 1.47 2.78
CA ALA A 23 12.38 1.20 2.64
C ALA A 23 12.82 -0.13 3.29
N ASP A 24 12.16 -0.51 4.39
CA ASP A 24 12.40 -1.78 5.09
C ASP A 24 11.71 -2.98 4.41
N GLY A 25 10.88 -2.73 3.38
CA GLY A 25 10.18 -3.77 2.63
C GLY A 25 8.90 -4.30 3.30
N HIS A 26 8.39 -3.60 4.31
CA HIS A 26 7.11 -3.91 4.96
C HIS A 26 5.89 -3.47 4.14
N LEU A 27 6.09 -2.55 3.18
CA LEU A 27 5.06 -2.07 2.27
C LEU A 27 5.49 -2.31 0.83
N ASP A 28 4.60 -2.82 0.00
CA ASP A 28 4.75 -2.75 -1.46
C ASP A 28 4.42 -1.33 -1.98
N VAL A 29 4.80 -1.03 -3.21
CA VAL A 29 4.55 0.28 -3.85
C VAL A 29 3.08 0.69 -3.78
N GLY A 30 2.15 -0.20 -4.12
CA GLY A 30 0.72 0.16 -4.10
C GLY A 30 0.19 0.41 -2.67
N GLU A 31 0.75 -0.29 -1.69
CA GLU A 31 0.44 -0.14 -0.27
C GLU A 31 0.99 1.15 0.32
N PHE A 32 2.18 1.56 -0.12
CA PHE A 32 2.80 2.82 0.24
C PHE A 32 2.01 4.01 -0.36
N GLU A 33 1.64 3.93 -1.64
CA GLU A 33 0.84 4.97 -2.31
C GLU A 33 -0.52 5.18 -1.61
N GLU A 34 -1.26 4.10 -1.37
CA GLU A 34 -2.59 4.18 -0.73
C GLU A 34 -2.50 4.79 0.69
N ARG A 35 -1.52 4.36 1.50
CA ARG A 35 -1.36 4.88 2.87
C ARG A 35 -0.87 6.33 2.90
N THR A 36 -0.03 6.73 1.94
CA THR A 36 0.48 8.10 1.83
C THR A 36 -0.64 9.06 1.45
N ASP A 37 -1.52 8.68 0.52
CA ASP A 37 -2.71 9.46 0.16
C ASP A 37 -3.63 9.68 1.36
N GLN A 38 -3.92 8.60 2.10
CA GLN A 38 -4.72 8.67 3.33
C GLN A 38 -4.07 9.53 4.42
N ALA A 39 -2.74 9.46 4.59
CA ALA A 39 -2.01 10.29 5.55
C ALA A 39 -2.13 11.79 5.25
N VAL A 40 -2.14 12.17 3.97
CA VAL A 40 -2.25 13.58 3.55
C VAL A 40 -3.62 14.17 3.89
N VAL A 41 -4.68 13.38 3.80
CA VAL A 41 -6.06 13.84 4.06
C VAL A 41 -6.56 13.58 5.49
N ALA A 42 -5.80 12.85 6.29
CA ALA A 42 -6.16 12.53 7.67
C ALA A 42 -6.35 13.80 8.51
N ARG A 43 -7.46 13.86 9.24
CA ARG A 43 -7.81 15.01 10.09
C ARG A 43 -7.70 14.70 11.56
N THR A 44 -7.62 13.42 11.93
CA THR A 44 -7.55 12.96 13.30
C THR A 44 -6.40 11.99 13.53
N ARG A 45 -5.98 11.91 14.78
CA ARG A 45 -4.93 10.99 15.21
C ARG A 45 -5.37 9.54 15.10
N GLY A 46 -6.66 9.27 15.32
CA GLY A 46 -7.28 7.97 15.04
C GLY A 46 -7.11 7.55 13.58
N GLU A 47 -7.36 8.44 12.63
CA GLU A 47 -7.14 8.17 11.20
C GLU A 47 -5.68 7.87 10.88
N LEU A 48 -4.72 8.63 11.42
CA LEU A 48 -3.30 8.34 11.25
C LEU A 48 -2.90 6.99 11.85
N SER A 49 -3.42 6.64 13.03
CA SER A 49 -3.11 5.37 13.69
C SER A 49 -3.59 4.16 12.88
N MET A 50 -4.73 4.26 12.19
CA MET A 50 -5.27 3.17 11.37
C MET A 50 -4.38 2.81 10.18
N LEU A 51 -3.56 3.74 9.69
CA LEU A 51 -2.63 3.48 8.57
C LEU A 51 -1.58 2.42 8.92
N PHE A 52 -1.29 2.27 10.21
CA PHE A 52 -0.30 1.35 10.76
C PHE A 52 -0.94 0.12 11.43
N ASP A 53 -2.25 0.12 11.66
CA ASP A 53 -2.97 -0.94 12.38
C ASP A 53 -3.06 -2.26 11.58
N ALA A 54 -3.06 -2.16 10.24
CA ALA A 54 -3.05 -3.31 9.34
C ALA A 54 -1.64 -3.93 9.12
N LEU A 55 -0.61 -3.40 9.80
CA LEU A 55 0.72 -4.00 9.76
C LEU A 55 0.75 -5.16 10.75
N PRO A 56 0.97 -6.39 10.29
CA PRO A 56 1.09 -7.50 11.21
C PRO A 56 2.32 -7.30 12.10
N ALA A 57 2.18 -7.44 13.42
CA ALA A 57 3.36 -7.61 14.28
C ALA A 57 4.19 -8.84 13.87
N GLU A 58 3.60 -9.79 13.14
CA GLU A 58 4.18 -10.96 12.47
C GLU A 58 3.32 -11.33 11.25
N PRO A 59 3.86 -11.82 10.12
CA PRO A 59 3.25 -11.71 8.79
C PRO A 59 1.97 -12.52 8.64
N VAL A 60 0.82 -11.93 8.98
CA VAL A 60 -0.47 -12.42 8.49
C VAL A 60 -0.76 -11.79 7.14
N SER A 61 -0.45 -12.58 6.10
CA SER A 61 -0.84 -12.36 4.72
C SER A 61 -2.37 -12.30 4.61
N LEU A 62 -2.94 -11.11 4.83
CA LEU A 62 -4.35 -10.84 4.57
C LEU A 62 -4.50 -10.36 3.13
N LYS A 63 -4.61 -11.37 2.26
CA LYS A 63 -5.25 -11.41 0.95
C LYS A 63 -6.16 -10.22 0.63
N LYS A 64 -5.59 -9.12 0.14
CA LYS A 64 -6.24 -8.30 -0.90
C LYS A 64 -5.68 -8.76 -2.25
N ARG A 65 -6.58 -9.16 -3.13
CA ARG A 65 -6.29 -9.63 -4.50
C ARG A 65 -5.57 -8.51 -5.27
N THR A 66 -4.24 -8.53 -5.28
CA THR A 66 -3.50 -8.07 -6.45
C THR A 66 -3.42 -9.26 -7.41
N PRO A 67 -3.71 -9.11 -8.72
CA PRO A 67 -3.33 -10.12 -9.67
C PRO A 67 -1.81 -10.23 -9.57
N SER A 68 -1.35 -11.35 -9.04
CA SER A 68 0.07 -11.62 -8.85
C SER A 68 0.76 -11.48 -10.19
N LYS A 69 2.02 -11.05 -10.17
CA LYS A 69 2.96 -10.93 -11.30
C LYS A 69 2.96 -12.10 -12.30
N LEU A 70 2.39 -13.27 -11.95
CA LEU A 70 2.08 -14.37 -12.86
C LEU A 70 1.05 -14.03 -13.96
N GLU A 71 0.08 -13.14 -13.71
CA GLU A 71 -0.95 -12.78 -14.70
C GLU A 71 -0.37 -11.87 -15.81
N LEU A 72 0.64 -11.05 -15.48
CA LEU A 72 1.37 -10.22 -16.45
C LEU A 72 2.19 -11.09 -17.43
N ASP A 73 2.75 -12.20 -16.96
CA ASP A 73 3.50 -13.16 -17.79
C ASP A 73 2.55 -14.00 -18.67
N GLU A 74 1.39 -14.39 -18.13
CA GLU A 74 0.37 -15.13 -18.87
C GLU A 74 -0.26 -14.32 -20.01
N LYS A 75 -0.49 -13.01 -19.79
CA LYS A 75 -1.02 -12.12 -20.85
C LYS A 75 -0.04 -11.89 -22.00
N LEU A 76 1.27 -11.87 -21.72
CA LEU A 76 2.29 -11.77 -22.76
C LEU A 76 2.39 -13.07 -23.58
N ALA A 77 2.17 -14.22 -22.95
CA ALA A 77 2.16 -15.53 -23.62
C ALA A 77 0.92 -15.77 -24.48
N ALA A 78 -0.23 -15.18 -24.11
CA ALA A 78 -1.48 -15.31 -24.87
C ALA A 78 -1.47 -14.55 -26.21
N GLU A 79 -0.83 -13.38 -26.27
CA GLU A 79 -0.71 -12.58 -27.50
C GLU A 79 0.21 -13.23 -28.54
N ARG A 80 1.30 -13.87 -28.11
CA ARG A 80 2.28 -14.50 -29.03
C ARG A 80 1.72 -15.72 -29.79
N ARG A 81 0.56 -16.24 -29.38
CA ARG A 81 -0.14 -17.38 -30.01
C ARG A 81 -1.07 -16.94 -31.13
N LYS A 82 -1.43 -15.65 -31.19
CA LYS A 82 -2.39 -15.12 -32.16
C LYS A 82 -1.74 -14.71 -33.49
N GLU A 83 -0.43 -14.58 -33.52
CA GLU A 83 0.35 -14.07 -34.66
C GLU A 83 0.92 -15.15 -35.59
N LEU A 84 0.75 -16.45 -35.29
CA LEU A 84 1.36 -17.58 -36.04
C LEU A 84 0.34 -18.45 -36.80
N GLY A 85 -0.82 -17.89 -37.13
CA GLY A 85 -1.86 -18.57 -37.91
C GLY A 85 -2.24 -17.82 -39.18
N LYS A 86 -1.32 -17.73 -40.14
CA LYS A 86 -1.63 -17.42 -41.54
C LYS A 86 -0.88 -18.37 -42.46
#